data_AF-A0A0R3WUJ8-F1
#
_entry.id   AF-A0A0R3WUJ8-F1
#
_cell.length_a   1.000
_cell.length_b   1.000
_cell.length_c   1.000
_cell.angle_alpha   90.00
_cell.angle_beta   90.00
_cell.angle_gamma   90.00
#
_symmetry.space_group_name_H-M   'P 1'
#
loop_
_entity.id
_entity.type
_entity.pdbx_description
1 polymer ?
#
loop_
_entity_poly.entity_id
_entity_poly.type
_entity_poly.pdbx_seq_one_letter_code
_entity_poly.pdbx_strand_id
1 'polypeptide(L)'
;MVGYLPCLTKSLYLLIRLVTDPAPKLLGMVEVDVGIRFVLLALTPRVNEERAMYQTGRCFATMLNENKFLTALRHSHDPGDIYKAAMNFRRDIIVISHGYSEVLNRSGGIDVPSPYANEVEFDRTDLVFDDVLDATSKNEMMSSNLSLQIEPQAHCTKHSFKRLCPPFYELVRGIKALAARMPSDYVDAFTKDNVGTMLSSILFIYFVVFAPAVTFGTLMCKSAYFLHDG
;
A
#
# COMPACT_ATOMS: atom_id res chain seq x y z
N MET A 1 -0.65 -7.87 -15.18
CA MET A 1 -0.26 -6.85 -16.16
C MET A 1 -1.47 -6.48 -16.97
N VAL A 2 -1.86 -5.21 -16.96
CA VAL A 2 -3.02 -4.71 -17.70
C VAL A 2 -2.55 -3.51 -18.51
N GLY A 3 -3.01 -3.36 -19.75
CA GLY A 3 -2.60 -2.21 -20.55
C GLY A 3 -3.37 -2.03 -21.87
N TYR A 4 -3.11 -0.88 -22.47
CA TYR A 4 -3.61 -0.51 -23.79
C TYR A 4 -2.56 -0.85 -24.86
N LEU A 5 -2.98 -1.54 -25.92
CA LEU A 5 -2.12 -1.86 -27.06
C LEU A 5 -2.90 -1.69 -28.38
N PRO A 6 -2.67 -0.59 -29.13
CA PRO A 6 -3.48 -0.23 -30.31
C PRO A 6 -3.31 -1.21 -31.48
N CYS A 7 -2.22 -1.98 -31.49
CA CYS A 7 -1.93 -2.94 -32.56
C CYS A 7 -2.83 -4.20 -32.50
N LEU A 8 -3.61 -4.40 -31.44
CA LEU A 8 -4.51 -5.54 -31.30
C LEU A 8 -5.82 -5.29 -32.05
N THR A 9 -6.33 -6.32 -32.72
CA THR A 9 -7.67 -6.28 -33.31
C THR A 9 -8.78 -6.58 -32.29
N LYS A 10 -8.46 -7.33 -31.24
CA LYS A 10 -9.39 -7.76 -30.18
C LYS A 10 -8.68 -7.76 -28.82
N SER A 11 -9.46 -7.60 -27.76
CA SER A 11 -8.98 -7.72 -26.38
C SER A 11 -8.39 -9.10 -26.11
N LEU A 12 -7.20 -9.14 -25.52
CA LEU A 12 -6.45 -10.36 -25.24
C LEU A 12 -6.37 -10.59 -23.72
N TYR A 13 -6.78 -11.78 -23.29
CA TYR A 13 -6.68 -12.24 -21.92
C TYR A 13 -5.88 -13.52 -21.88
N LEU A 14 -4.77 -13.51 -21.16
CA LEU A 14 -3.89 -14.66 -21.03
C LEU A 14 -3.57 -14.88 -19.56
N LEU A 15 -3.80 -16.11 -19.11
CA LEU A 15 -3.44 -16.56 -17.77
C LEU A 15 -2.36 -17.63 -17.90
N ILE A 16 -1.14 -17.28 -17.50
CA ILE A 16 0.03 -18.15 -17.57
C ILE A 16 0.29 -18.69 -16.16
N ARG A 17 0.37 -20.02 -16.04
CA ARG A 17 0.88 -20.70 -14.85
C ARG A 17 2.30 -21.18 -15.11
N LEU A 18 3.24 -20.75 -14.29
CA LEU A 18 4.61 -21.24 -14.31
C LEU A 18 4.69 -22.51 -13.45
N VAL A 19 5.15 -23.60 -14.05
CA VAL A 19 5.16 -24.95 -13.43
C VAL A 19 6.49 -25.27 -12.75
N THR A 20 7.53 -24.46 -12.96
CA THR A 20 8.87 -24.69 -12.41
C THR A 20 8.87 -24.60 -10.87
N ASP A 21 9.54 -25.57 -10.23
CA ASP A 21 9.80 -25.57 -8.79
C ASP A 21 11.33 -25.67 -8.56
N PRO A 22 11.97 -24.69 -7.87
CA PRO A 22 11.40 -23.52 -7.22
C PRO A 22 10.80 -22.49 -8.20
N ALA A 23 9.85 -21.69 -7.72
CA ALA A 23 9.19 -20.68 -8.54
C ALA A 23 10.22 -19.68 -9.12
N PRO A 24 10.19 -19.41 -10.43
CA PRO A 24 11.21 -18.60 -11.07
C PRO A 24 11.13 -17.15 -10.59
N LYS A 25 12.29 -16.61 -10.20
CA LYS A 25 12.47 -15.20 -9.88
C LYS A 25 12.72 -14.44 -11.18
N LEU A 26 11.71 -13.71 -11.63
CA LEU A 26 11.80 -12.89 -12.84
C LEU A 26 12.27 -11.49 -12.43
N LEU A 27 13.55 -11.20 -12.68
CA LEU A 27 14.19 -9.95 -12.31
C LEU A 27 13.42 -8.75 -12.90
N GLY A 28 13.02 -7.80 -12.05
CA GLY A 28 12.33 -6.57 -12.46
C GLY A 28 10.86 -6.73 -12.84
N MET A 29 10.26 -7.92 -12.74
CA MET A 29 8.82 -8.09 -12.97
C MET A 29 7.95 -7.79 -11.74
N VAL A 30 8.50 -7.93 -10.53
CA VAL A 30 7.82 -7.69 -9.26
C VAL A 30 8.76 -6.83 -8.41
N GLU A 31 8.19 -5.92 -7.62
CA GLU A 31 8.93 -4.99 -6.75
C GLU A 31 9.79 -5.72 -5.70
N VAL A 32 9.31 -6.88 -5.24
CA VAL A 32 9.97 -7.74 -4.26
C VAL A 32 10.49 -8.99 -4.95
N ASP A 33 11.67 -9.47 -4.56
CA ASP A 33 12.30 -10.70 -5.07
C ASP A 33 11.58 -11.98 -4.62
N VAL A 34 10.37 -12.18 -5.15
CA VAL A 34 9.49 -13.32 -4.89
C VAL A 34 9.28 -14.11 -6.18
N GLY A 35 9.36 -15.44 -6.07
CA GLY A 35 9.11 -16.33 -7.21
C GLY A 35 7.68 -16.21 -7.73
N ILE A 36 7.54 -16.07 -9.05
CA ILE A 36 6.24 -15.86 -9.70
C ILE A 36 5.67 -17.21 -10.14
N ARG A 37 4.41 -17.49 -9.79
CA ARG A 37 3.69 -18.70 -10.23
C ARG A 37 2.56 -18.44 -11.22
N PHE A 38 1.97 -17.26 -11.19
CA PHE A 38 0.86 -16.90 -12.07
C PHE A 38 1.08 -15.52 -12.66
N VAL A 39 0.83 -15.38 -13.96
CA VAL A 39 0.87 -14.11 -14.68
C VAL A 39 -0.45 -13.95 -15.42
N LEU A 40 -1.20 -12.91 -15.05
CA LEU A 40 -2.35 -12.46 -15.82
C LEU A 40 -1.91 -11.31 -16.74
N LEU A 41 -2.13 -11.47 -18.03
CA LEU A 41 -1.96 -10.43 -19.04
C LEU A 41 -3.32 -10.10 -19.65
N ALA A 42 -3.77 -8.85 -19.49
CA ALA A 42 -4.99 -8.34 -20.09
C ALA A 42 -4.66 -7.10 -20.93
N LEU A 43 -4.86 -7.17 -22.25
CA LEU A 43 -4.53 -6.08 -23.18
C LEU A 43 -5.78 -5.70 -23.98
N THR A 44 -6.09 -4.41 -24.03
CA THR A 44 -7.21 -3.88 -24.85
C THR A 44 -6.69 -2.98 -25.97
N PRO A 45 -7.28 -3.05 -27.18
CA PRO A 45 -7.04 -2.07 -28.23
C PRO A 45 -7.91 -0.82 -28.14
N ARG A 46 -8.82 -0.74 -27.15
CA ARG A 46 -9.76 0.37 -26.98
C ARG A 46 -9.49 1.12 -25.68
N VAL A 47 -9.22 2.42 -25.80
CA VAL A 47 -8.96 3.30 -24.65
C VAL A 47 -10.14 3.33 -23.67
N ASN A 48 -11.38 3.30 -24.18
CA ASN A 48 -12.58 3.32 -23.33
C ASN A 48 -12.73 2.07 -22.43
N GLU A 49 -12.17 0.93 -22.85
CA GLU A 49 -12.25 -0.33 -22.11
C GLU A 49 -11.09 -0.51 -21.12
N GLU A 50 -10.10 0.39 -21.12
CA GLU A 50 -8.93 0.34 -20.25
C GLU A 50 -9.32 0.35 -18.77
N ARG A 51 -10.23 1.26 -18.37
CA ARG A 51 -10.74 1.35 -17.00
C ARG A 51 -11.40 0.04 -16.55
N ALA A 52 -12.20 -0.57 -17.41
CA ALA A 52 -12.88 -1.83 -17.12
C ALA A 52 -11.87 -2.99 -16.97
N MET A 53 -10.82 -3.02 -17.78
CA MET A 53 -9.75 -4.00 -17.65
C MET A 53 -8.95 -3.82 -16.37
N TYR A 54 -8.67 -2.58 -15.95
CA TYR A 54 -7.99 -2.32 -14.69
C TYR A 54 -8.82 -2.86 -13.51
N GLN A 55 -10.13 -2.60 -13.49
CA GLN A 55 -11.02 -3.16 -12.47
C GLN A 55 -11.10 -4.70 -12.54
N THR A 56 -11.06 -5.27 -13.73
CA THR A 56 -11.01 -6.74 -13.91
C THR A 56 -9.72 -7.32 -13.33
N GLY A 57 -8.57 -6.66 -13.56
CA GLY A 57 -7.30 -7.05 -12.97
C GLY A 57 -7.31 -6.98 -11.43
N ARG A 58 -7.91 -5.93 -10.85
CA ARG A 58 -8.11 -5.82 -9.40
C ARG A 58 -9.01 -6.93 -8.86
N CYS A 59 -10.13 -7.20 -9.53
CA CYS A 59 -11.04 -8.28 -9.16
C CYS A 59 -10.30 -9.63 -9.14
N PHE A 60 -9.51 -9.92 -10.18
CA PHE A 60 -8.71 -11.14 -10.24
C PHE A 60 -7.65 -11.20 -9.14
N ALA A 61 -6.97 -10.09 -8.84
CA ALA A 61 -6.00 -10.02 -7.74
C ALA A 61 -6.68 -10.29 -6.38
N THR A 62 -7.88 -9.77 -6.16
CA THR A 62 -8.68 -10.05 -4.96
C THR A 62 -9.09 -11.52 -4.88
N MET A 63 -9.46 -12.13 -6.01
CA MET A 63 -9.78 -13.57 -6.07
C MET A 63 -8.58 -14.45 -5.70
N LEU A 64 -7.36 -14.07 -6.11
CA LEU A 64 -6.14 -14.82 -5.77
C LEU A 64 -5.83 -14.82 -4.26
N ASN A 65 -6.36 -13.87 -3.49
CA ASN A 65 -6.21 -13.86 -2.05
C ASN A 65 -7.06 -14.94 -1.35
N GLU A 66 -8.02 -15.53 -2.05
CA GLU A 66 -8.87 -16.59 -1.52
C GLU A 66 -8.23 -17.97 -1.71
N ASN A 67 -8.10 -18.72 -0.62
CA ASN A 67 -7.33 -19.97 -0.59
C ASN A 67 -7.98 -21.09 -1.43
N LYS A 68 -9.32 -21.20 -1.48
CA LYS A 68 -10.00 -22.25 -2.27
C LYS A 68 -9.78 -22.02 -3.76
N PHE A 69 -9.88 -20.78 -4.23
CA PHE A 69 -9.64 -20.36 -5.60
C PHE A 69 -8.18 -20.55 -5.98
N LEU A 70 -7.24 -20.11 -5.14
CA LEU A 70 -5.81 -20.33 -5.35
C LEU A 70 -5.46 -21.81 -5.45
N THR A 71 -6.06 -22.66 -4.59
CA THR A 71 -5.85 -24.10 -4.61
C THR A 71 -6.42 -24.72 -5.88
N ALA A 72 -7.61 -24.31 -6.30
CA ALA A 72 -8.21 -24.74 -7.56
C ALA A 72 -7.33 -24.34 -8.75
N LEU A 73 -6.80 -23.12 -8.77
CA LEU A 73 -5.93 -22.62 -9.84
C LEU A 73 -4.57 -23.34 -9.90
N ARG A 74 -4.04 -23.75 -8.75
CA ARG A 74 -2.80 -24.54 -8.68
C ARG A 74 -2.97 -25.94 -9.25
N HIS A 75 -4.09 -26.60 -8.96
CA HIS A 75 -4.34 -28.00 -9.35
C HIS A 75 -5.12 -28.15 -10.66
N SER A 76 -5.70 -27.07 -11.20
CA SER A 76 -6.48 -27.12 -12.45
C SER A 76 -5.58 -27.49 -13.63
N HIS A 77 -6.02 -28.47 -14.42
CA HIS A 77 -5.46 -28.78 -15.74
C HIS A 77 -6.38 -28.34 -16.87
N ASP A 78 -7.66 -28.10 -16.57
CA ASP A 78 -8.68 -27.66 -17.51
C ASP A 78 -9.17 -26.24 -17.19
N PRO A 79 -9.39 -25.36 -18.19
CA PRO A 79 -10.02 -24.05 -17.98
C PRO A 79 -11.41 -24.11 -17.34
N GLY A 80 -12.16 -25.21 -17.48
CA GLY A 80 -13.47 -25.39 -16.86
C GLY A 80 -13.42 -25.40 -15.34
N ASP A 81 -12.37 -25.96 -14.74
CA ASP A 81 -12.17 -25.98 -13.29
C ASP A 81 -11.94 -24.58 -12.72
N ILE A 82 -11.16 -23.76 -13.45
CA ILE A 82 -10.89 -22.37 -13.09
C ILE A 82 -12.19 -21.56 -13.14
N TYR A 83 -13.00 -21.76 -14.19
CA TYR A 83 -14.30 -21.12 -14.32
C TYR A 83 -15.26 -21.52 -13.20
N LYS A 84 -15.32 -22.82 -12.86
CA LYS A 84 -16.12 -23.34 -11.76
C LYS A 84 -15.69 -22.74 -10.41
N ALA A 85 -14.38 -22.62 -10.17
CA ALA A 85 -13.85 -21.98 -8.98
C ALA A 85 -14.21 -20.49 -8.91
N ALA A 86 -14.13 -19.77 -10.03
CA ALA A 86 -14.56 -18.37 -10.12
C ALA A 86 -16.06 -18.20 -9.84
N MET A 87 -16.89 -19.12 -10.33
CA MET A 87 -18.33 -19.11 -10.05
C MET A 87 -18.65 -19.39 -8.59
N ASN A 88 -17.89 -20.27 -7.94
CA ASN A 88 -18.02 -20.52 -6.50
C ASN A 88 -17.63 -19.28 -5.70
N PHE A 89 -16.50 -18.63 -6.03
CA PHE A 89 -16.11 -17.37 -5.41
C PHE A 89 -17.23 -16.32 -5.50
N ARG A 90 -17.84 -16.16 -6.69
CA ARG A 90 -18.96 -15.22 -6.89
C ARG A 90 -20.15 -15.47 -5.95
N ARG A 91 -20.42 -16.72 -5.57
CA ARG A 91 -21.55 -17.04 -4.66
C ARG A 91 -21.29 -16.56 -3.23
N ASP A 92 -20.03 -16.46 -2.84
CA ASP A 92 -19.62 -16.05 -1.49
C ASP A 92 -19.50 -14.51 -1.36
N ILE A 93 -19.63 -13.76 -2.47
CA ILE A 93 -19.57 -12.29 -2.47
C ILE A 93 -20.92 -11.70 -2.10
N ILE A 94 -20.91 -10.75 -1.16
CA ILE A 94 -22.07 -9.92 -0.84
C ILE A 94 -22.03 -8.65 -1.69
N VAL A 95 -23.13 -8.37 -2.40
CA VAL A 95 -23.28 -7.15 -3.20
C VAL A 95 -23.92 -6.07 -2.35
N ILE A 96 -23.21 -4.96 -2.17
CA ILE A 96 -23.73 -3.77 -1.49
C ILE A 96 -24.36 -2.88 -2.56
N SER A 97 -25.68 -2.66 -2.47
CA SER A 97 -26.38 -1.74 -3.37
C SER A 97 -26.11 -0.29 -2.98
N HIS A 98 -26.15 0.61 -3.96
CA HIS A 98 -25.90 2.05 -3.80
C HIS A 98 -26.83 2.72 -2.77
N GLY A 99 -27.99 2.12 -2.45
CA GLY A 99 -28.92 2.59 -1.40
C GLY A 99 -28.70 2.01 0.00
N TYR A 100 -27.70 1.15 0.23
CA TYR A 100 -27.50 0.51 1.54
C TYR A 100 -27.17 1.52 2.66
N SER A 101 -26.43 2.58 2.34
CA SER A 101 -26.15 3.70 3.26
C SER A 101 -27.43 4.45 3.64
N GLU A 102 -28.36 4.65 2.70
CA GLU A 102 -29.65 5.30 2.98
C GLU A 102 -30.51 4.46 3.94
N VAL A 103 -30.52 3.13 3.76
CA VAL A 103 -31.24 2.20 4.64
C VAL A 103 -30.62 2.17 6.05
N LEU A 104 -29.29 2.22 6.16
CA LEU A 104 -28.58 2.26 7.44
C LEU A 104 -28.89 3.56 8.21
N ASN A 105 -28.83 4.71 7.53
CA ASN A 105 -29.10 6.02 8.13
C ASN A 105 -30.58 6.14 8.56
N ARG A 106 -31.52 5.48 7.87
CA ARG A 106 -32.94 5.45 8.25
C ARG A 106 -33.21 4.60 9.51
N SER A 107 -32.30 3.69 9.86
CA SER A 107 -32.45 2.76 11.00
C SER A 107 -31.95 3.32 12.35
N GLY A 108 -31.52 4.59 12.39
CA GLY A 108 -31.16 5.29 13.65
C GLY A 108 -29.79 4.92 14.21
N GLY A 109 -28.87 4.40 13.37
CA GLY A 109 -27.48 4.14 13.72
C GLY A 109 -26.55 5.35 13.51
N ILE A 110 -25.24 5.13 13.60
CA ILE A 110 -24.23 6.14 13.25
C ILE A 110 -24.40 6.51 11.77
N ASP A 111 -24.68 7.79 11.49
CA ASP A 111 -24.84 8.30 10.14
C ASP A 111 -23.58 8.01 9.31
N VAL A 112 -23.70 7.10 8.34
CA VAL A 112 -22.66 6.88 7.35
C VAL A 112 -22.85 7.95 6.28
N PRO A 113 -21.85 8.81 6.02
CA PRO A 113 -21.96 9.83 4.98
C PRO A 113 -22.35 9.17 3.66
N SER A 114 -23.34 9.73 2.97
CA SER A 114 -23.75 9.26 1.64
C SER A 114 -22.51 9.17 0.74
N PRO A 115 -22.35 8.12 -0.07
CA PRO A 115 -21.25 8.04 -1.02
C PRO A 115 -21.33 9.26 -1.92
N TYR A 116 -20.37 10.18 -1.76
CA TYR A 116 -20.30 11.40 -2.55
C TYR A 116 -20.28 11.01 -4.03
N ALA A 117 -21.27 11.47 -4.79
CA ALA A 117 -21.37 11.24 -6.24
C ALA A 117 -20.23 11.94 -7.03
N ASN A 118 -19.49 12.81 -6.36
CA ASN A 118 -18.29 13.42 -6.91
C ASN A 118 -17.12 12.54 -6.50
N GLU A 119 -16.41 11.99 -7.50
CA GLU A 119 -15.06 11.47 -7.31
C GLU A 119 -14.30 12.55 -6.52
N VAL A 120 -14.01 12.26 -5.24
CA VAL A 120 -13.21 13.17 -4.43
C VAL A 120 -11.82 13.06 -5.04
N GLU A 121 -11.51 13.98 -5.96
CA GLU A 121 -10.15 14.25 -6.39
C GLU A 121 -9.43 14.69 -5.14
N PHE A 122 -8.77 13.73 -4.49
CA PHE A 122 -7.85 14.03 -3.41
C PHE A 122 -6.71 14.78 -4.07
N ASP A 123 -6.81 16.10 -4.11
CA ASP A 123 -5.74 16.99 -4.48
C ASP A 123 -4.69 16.91 -3.37
N ARG A 124 -3.96 15.78 -3.35
CA ARG A 124 -2.90 15.46 -2.39
C ARG A 124 -1.66 16.27 -2.73
N THR A 125 -1.78 17.58 -2.66
CA THR A 125 -0.65 18.51 -2.74
C THR A 125 0.31 18.33 -1.55
N ASP A 126 -0.17 17.72 -0.48
CA ASP A 126 0.54 17.37 0.75
C ASP A 126 1.38 16.07 0.67
N LEU A 127 1.35 15.35 -0.47
CA LEU A 127 2.29 14.25 -0.77
C LEU A 127 3.35 14.63 -1.82
N VAL A 128 3.38 15.87 -2.27
CA VAL A 128 4.47 16.38 -3.12
C VAL A 128 5.68 16.60 -2.23
N PHE A 129 6.63 15.66 -2.27
CA PHE A 129 7.98 15.95 -1.84
C PHE A 129 8.52 17.04 -2.78
N ASP A 130 8.86 18.21 -2.23
CA ASP A 130 9.41 19.38 -2.95
C ASP A 130 10.63 19.03 -3.85
N ASP A 131 11.24 17.86 -3.66
CA ASP A 131 12.40 17.37 -4.42
C ASP A 131 12.14 17.14 -5.92
N VAL A 132 10.87 17.08 -6.37
CA VAL A 132 10.54 16.85 -7.80
C VAL A 132 10.42 18.15 -8.62
N LEU A 133 10.19 19.29 -7.97
CA LEU A 133 9.99 20.57 -8.68
C LEU A 133 11.29 21.12 -9.26
N ASP A 134 12.44 20.81 -8.66
CA ASP A 134 13.75 21.29 -9.09
C ASP A 134 14.30 20.56 -10.33
N ALA A 135 13.77 19.35 -10.62
CA ALA A 135 14.18 18.56 -11.78
C ALA A 135 13.51 18.98 -13.09
N THR A 136 12.43 19.77 -13.03
CA THR A 136 11.60 20.10 -14.22
C THR A 136 12.06 21.37 -14.95
N SER A 137 13.04 22.10 -14.41
CA SER A 137 13.49 23.39 -14.98
C SER A 137 14.66 23.30 -15.99
N LYS A 138 15.11 22.10 -16.38
CA LYS A 138 16.13 21.93 -17.43
C LYS A 138 15.72 20.86 -18.43
N ASN A 139 15.03 21.31 -19.46
CA ASN A 139 14.69 20.51 -20.63
C ASN A 139 15.82 20.63 -21.64
N GLU A 140 16.60 19.55 -21.88
CA GLU A 140 17.31 19.36 -23.15
C GLU A 140 17.29 17.89 -23.58
N MET A 141 17.11 17.73 -24.88
CA MET A 141 16.78 16.54 -25.66
C MET A 141 18.04 15.76 -26.08
N MET A 142 17.89 14.45 -26.32
CA MET A 142 18.59 13.62 -27.32
C MET A 142 19.53 12.48 -26.86
N SER A 143 19.32 11.33 -27.54
CA SER A 143 20.26 10.27 -27.96
C SER A 143 20.76 9.21 -26.96
N SER A 144 20.28 7.99 -27.22
CA SER A 144 21.02 6.71 -27.26
C SER A 144 22.55 6.75 -27.05
N ASN A 145 23.05 6.05 -26.03
CA ASN A 145 23.87 4.83 -26.14
C ASN A 145 24.40 4.38 -24.76
N LEU A 146 24.33 3.08 -24.52
CA LEU A 146 25.37 2.23 -23.90
C LEU A 146 26.25 2.84 -22.78
N SER A 147 26.08 2.36 -21.54
CA SER A 147 27.14 1.63 -20.81
C SER A 147 26.73 1.31 -19.39
N LEU A 148 26.87 0.03 -19.01
CA LEU A 148 26.99 -0.42 -17.64
C LEU A 148 28.13 0.36 -16.96
N GLN A 149 27.79 1.28 -16.07
CA GLN A 149 28.69 1.83 -15.08
C GLN A 149 28.07 1.53 -13.72
N ILE A 150 28.78 0.69 -12.97
CA ILE A 150 28.59 0.43 -11.55
C ILE A 150 28.84 1.76 -10.84
N GLU A 151 27.79 2.44 -10.38
CA GLU A 151 27.94 3.63 -9.53
C GLU A 151 27.76 3.27 -8.05
N PRO A 152 28.61 3.85 -7.17
CA PRO A 152 28.80 3.41 -5.81
C PRO A 152 27.72 3.96 -4.86
N GLN A 153 27.46 3.17 -3.82
CA GLN A 153 26.81 3.51 -2.56
C GLN A 153 26.41 4.99 -2.35
N ALA A 154 25.10 5.17 -2.22
CA ALA A 154 24.42 6.13 -1.36
C ALA A 154 25.26 7.34 -0.89
N HIS A 155 25.25 8.39 -1.70
CA HIS A 155 25.65 9.71 -1.25
C HIS A 155 24.64 10.20 -0.20
N CYS A 156 24.97 10.06 1.09
CA CYS A 156 24.25 10.75 2.17
C CYS A 156 24.38 12.27 1.94
N THR A 157 23.30 12.89 1.45
CA THR A 157 23.21 14.34 1.32
C THR A 157 23.28 14.98 2.70
N LYS A 158 24.15 15.98 2.85
CA LYS A 158 24.36 16.76 4.09
C LYS A 158 23.07 17.46 4.60
N HIS A 159 21.97 17.40 3.84
CA HIS A 159 20.68 17.99 4.19
C HIS A 159 19.87 17.16 5.21
N SER A 160 20.08 15.84 5.29
CA SER A 160 19.40 15.01 6.31
C SER A 160 19.85 15.34 7.74
N PHE A 161 21.10 15.73 7.94
CA PHE A 161 21.62 16.14 9.25
C PHE A 161 21.04 17.46 9.76
N LYS A 162 20.55 18.34 8.86
CA LYS A 162 19.84 19.57 9.27
C LYS A 162 18.42 19.30 9.73
N ARG A 163 17.83 18.17 9.32
CA ARG A 163 16.49 17.72 9.77
C ARG A 163 16.55 16.97 11.11
N LEU A 164 17.73 16.46 11.46
CA LEU A 164 18.03 15.75 12.71
C LEU A 164 18.50 16.65 13.85
N CYS A 165 18.74 17.95 13.61
CA CYS A 165 19.23 18.89 14.61
C CYS A 165 18.30 20.12 14.76
N PRO A 166 17.63 20.32 15.90
CA PRO A 166 17.68 19.47 17.10
C PRO A 166 16.90 18.15 16.92
N PRO A 167 17.34 17.04 17.54
CA PRO A 167 16.55 15.82 17.56
C PRO A 167 15.18 16.14 18.16
N PHE A 168 14.12 15.53 17.62
CA PHE A 168 12.74 15.77 18.00
C PHE A 168 12.15 17.14 17.58
N TYR A 169 12.79 17.92 16.70
CA TYR A 169 12.23 19.19 16.21
C TYR A 169 10.82 19.04 15.60
N GLU A 170 10.62 18.05 14.73
CA GLU A 170 9.29 17.79 14.14
C GLU A 170 8.29 17.25 15.17
N LEU A 171 8.76 16.48 16.17
CA LEU A 171 7.92 16.02 17.27
C LEU A 171 7.44 17.19 18.12
N VAL A 172 8.33 18.11 18.49
CA VAL A 172 7.98 19.33 19.24
C VAL A 172 7.06 20.22 18.42
N ARG A 173 7.29 20.36 17.10
CA ARG A 173 6.40 21.12 16.22
C ARG A 173 5.00 20.50 16.14
N GLY A 174 4.92 19.17 16.04
CA GLY A 174 3.68 18.41 16.03
C GLY A 174 2.93 18.51 17.36
N ILE A 175 3.63 18.33 18.49
CA ILE A 175 3.07 18.50 19.83
C ILE A 175 2.57 19.92 20.04
N LYS A 176 3.31 20.94 19.58
CA LYS A 176 2.88 22.35 19.71
C LYS A 176 1.62 22.64 18.89
N ALA A 177 1.53 22.12 17.67
CA ALA A 177 0.33 22.28 16.83
C ALA A 177 -0.88 21.55 17.42
N LEU A 178 -0.68 20.34 17.97
CA LEU A 178 -1.70 19.58 18.66
C LEU A 178 -2.15 20.28 19.96
N ALA A 179 -1.19 20.80 20.73
CA ALA A 179 -1.45 21.48 21.98
C ALA A 179 -2.27 22.76 21.80
N ALA A 180 -1.99 23.52 20.74
CA ALA A 180 -2.74 24.71 20.39
C ALA A 180 -4.20 24.43 20.00
N ARG A 181 -4.53 23.22 19.54
CA ARG A 181 -5.89 22.83 19.12
C ARG A 181 -6.79 22.48 20.30
N MET A 182 -6.24 22.08 21.44
CA MET A 182 -7.00 21.60 22.62
C MET A 182 -6.49 22.20 23.94
N PRO A 183 -6.41 23.54 24.09
CA PRO A 183 -5.81 24.18 25.26
C PRO A 183 -6.57 23.88 26.57
N SER A 184 -7.89 23.68 26.51
CA SER A 184 -8.73 23.37 27.67
C SER A 184 -8.36 22.04 28.31
N ASP A 185 -8.09 21.02 27.49
CA ASP A 185 -7.82 19.65 27.96
C ASP A 185 -6.48 19.56 28.71
N TYR A 186 -5.48 20.34 28.29
CA TYR A 186 -4.20 20.41 29.01
C TYR A 186 -4.36 21.12 30.35
N VAL A 187 -5.12 22.22 30.41
CA VAL A 187 -5.36 22.95 31.67
C VAL A 187 -6.12 22.07 32.66
N ASP A 188 -7.12 21.32 32.19
CA ASP A 188 -7.88 20.38 33.01
C ASP A 188 -7.02 19.19 33.48
N ALA A 189 -6.19 18.64 32.59
CA ALA A 189 -5.27 17.55 32.89
C ALA A 189 -4.19 17.89 33.94
N PHE A 190 -3.80 19.17 34.04
CA PHE A 190 -2.83 19.66 35.03
C PHE A 190 -3.47 20.28 36.29
N THR A 191 -4.78 20.18 36.46
CA THR A 191 -5.47 20.59 37.69
C THR A 191 -5.20 19.56 38.80
N LYS A 192 -4.94 20.03 40.04
CA LYS A 192 -4.37 19.25 41.18
C LYS A 192 -4.99 17.87 41.41
N ASP A 193 -6.26 17.69 41.11
CA ASP A 193 -6.99 16.43 41.35
C ASP A 193 -6.79 15.39 40.23
N ASN A 194 -6.38 15.80 39.03
CA ASN A 194 -6.24 14.95 37.84
C ASN A 194 -4.79 14.63 37.46
N VAL A 195 -3.81 15.34 38.04
CA VAL A 195 -2.38 15.20 37.69
C VAL A 195 -1.85 13.79 37.95
N GLY A 196 -2.26 13.16 39.06
CA GLY A 196 -1.80 11.80 39.40
C GLY A 196 -2.30 10.75 38.39
N THR A 197 -3.56 10.84 38.00
CA THR A 197 -4.18 9.97 37.00
C THR A 197 -3.55 10.18 35.63
N MET A 198 -3.29 11.45 35.26
CA MET A 198 -2.64 11.82 34.01
C MET A 198 -1.21 11.27 33.91
N LEU A 199 -0.37 11.50 34.94
CA LEU A 199 1.01 11.01 34.94
C LEU A 199 1.07 9.48 34.94
N SER A 200 0.17 8.82 35.67
CA SER A 200 0.05 7.35 35.67
C SER A 200 -0.30 6.82 34.27
N SER A 201 -1.24 7.47 33.57
CA SER A 201 -1.63 7.06 32.22
C SER A 201 -0.50 7.19 31.19
N ILE A 202 0.33 8.24 31.29
CA ILE A 202 1.49 8.42 30.41
C ILE A 202 2.53 7.33 30.66
N LEU A 203 2.87 7.08 31.92
CA LEU A 203 3.81 6.01 32.27
C LEU A 203 3.29 4.64 31.84
N PHE A 204 1.99 4.39 32.02
CA PHE A 204 1.35 3.15 31.60
C PHE A 204 1.41 2.94 30.09
N ILE A 205 1.01 3.94 29.29
CA ILE A 205 1.09 3.89 27.83
C ILE A 205 2.55 3.73 27.38
N TYR A 206 3.49 4.41 28.03
CA TYR A 206 4.91 4.27 27.75
C TYR A 206 5.37 2.82 27.92
N PHE A 207 5.11 2.17 29.06
CA PHE A 207 5.54 0.78 29.27
C PHE A 207 4.83 -0.22 28.36
N VAL A 208 3.53 -0.01 28.07
CA VAL A 208 2.74 -0.86 27.17
C VAL A 208 3.29 -0.82 25.74
N VAL A 209 3.73 0.35 25.26
CA VAL A 209 4.28 0.50 23.90
C VAL A 209 5.78 0.15 23.87
N PHE A 210 6.50 0.38 24.97
CA PHE A 210 7.93 0.11 25.07
C PHE A 210 8.25 -1.40 25.09
N ALA A 211 7.44 -2.22 25.78
CA ALA A 211 7.71 -3.67 25.87
C ALA A 211 7.69 -4.39 24.49
N PRO A 212 6.71 -4.14 23.60
CA PRO A 212 6.77 -4.63 22.21
C PRO A 212 7.96 -4.07 21.43
N ALA A 213 8.27 -2.78 21.57
CA ALA A 213 9.38 -2.14 20.86
C ALA A 213 10.75 -2.76 21.24
N VAL A 214 10.97 -3.05 22.52
CA VAL A 214 12.18 -3.76 22.99
C VAL A 214 12.23 -5.19 22.45
N THR A 215 11.09 -5.88 22.45
CA THR A 215 11.00 -7.26 21.95
C THR A 215 11.33 -7.33 20.46
N PHE A 216 10.73 -6.45 19.64
CA PHE A 216 11.04 -6.34 18.21
C PHE A 216 12.49 -5.91 17.98
N GLY A 217 13.02 -4.96 18.75
CA GLY A 217 14.42 -4.55 18.69
C GLY A 217 15.38 -5.72 18.94
N THR A 218 15.07 -6.58 19.91
CA THR A 218 15.90 -7.75 20.24
C THR A 218 15.85 -8.82 19.15
N LEU A 219 14.69 -9.03 18.52
CA LEU A 219 14.54 -9.94 17.37
C LEU A 219 15.29 -9.44 16.13
N MET A 220 15.22 -8.14 15.84
CA MET A 220 15.95 -7.54 14.71
C MET A 220 17.46 -7.60 14.92
N CYS A 221 17.93 -7.36 16.15
CA CYS A 221 19.35 -7.52 16.49
C CYS A 221 19.81 -8.97 16.31
N LYS A 222 19.02 -9.95 16.77
CA LYS A 222 19.32 -11.38 16.64
C LYS A 222 19.35 -11.86 15.17
N SER A 223 18.51 -11.30 14.32
CA SER A 223 18.53 -11.56 12.88
C SER A 223 19.74 -10.95 12.17
N ALA A 224 20.29 -9.84 12.69
CA ALA A 224 21.51 -9.23 12.16
C ALA A 224 22.78 -10.02 12.53
N TYR A 225 22.84 -10.59 13.74
CA TYR A 225 23.98 -11.44 14.15
C TYR A 225 24.05 -12.76 13.35
N PHE A 226 22.92 -13.32 12.92
CA PHE A 226 22.89 -14.53 12.10
C PHE A 226 23.42 -14.34 10.67
N LEU A 227 23.55 -13.09 10.21
CA LEU A 227 24.02 -12.75 8.85
C LEU A 227 25.54 -12.52 8.79
N HIS A 228 26.24 -12.57 9.94
CA HIS A 228 27.68 -12.29 10.01
C HIS A 228 28.54 -13.54 10.35
N ASP A 229 27.91 -14.66 10.71
CA ASP A 229 28.58 -15.94 11.04
C ASP A 229 28.17 -17.11 10.10
N GLY A 230 27.75 -16.80 8.87
CA GLY A 230 27.38 -17.77 7.83
C GLY A 230 28.23 -17.66 6.57
#